data_AF-A0A8I0LBN9-F1
#
_entry.id   AF-A0A8I0LBN9-F1
#
_cell.length_a   1.000
_cell.length_b   1.000
_cell.length_c   1.000
_cell.angle_alpha   90.00
_cell.angle_beta   90.00
_cell.angle_gamma   90.00
#
_symmetry.space_group_name_H-M   'P 1'
#
loop_
_entity.id
_entity.type
_entity.pdbx_description
1 polymer ?
#
loop_
_entity_poly.entity_id
_entity_poly.type
_entity_poly.pdbx_seq_one_letter_code
_entity_poly.pdbx_strand_id
1 'polypeptide(L)'
;WEESLNSYVLNIFVNDDNHWSEPLPEYIRLEKGEVWLRATVQREKLNFSYSIDGNTWQEIGGTLDASIISDDYVCNKFEYK
;
A
#
# COMPACT_ATOMS: atom_id res chain seq x y z
N TRP A 1 -5.97 17.47 29.54
CA TRP A 1 -4.92 17.32 28.52
C TRP A 1 -4.60 15.84 28.48
N GLU A 2 -5.07 15.14 27.45
CA GLU A 2 -4.98 13.68 27.41
C GLU A 2 -3.91 13.29 26.39
N GLU A 3 -2.73 12.94 26.89
CA GLU A 3 -1.62 12.34 26.15
C GLU A 3 -1.93 10.88 25.74
N SER A 4 -3.13 10.60 25.23
CA SER A 4 -3.61 9.23 24.95
C SER A 4 -3.81 8.92 23.47
N LEU A 5 -3.14 9.61 22.55
CA LEU A 5 -3.26 9.31 21.12
C LEU A 5 -1.93 8.82 20.54
N ASN A 6 -1.35 7.81 21.17
CA ASN A 6 -0.38 6.95 20.49
C ASN A 6 -1.14 6.03 19.52
N SER A 7 -1.90 6.65 18.62
CA SER A 7 -2.75 6.00 17.62
C SER A 7 -1.85 5.57 16.48
N TYR A 8 -1.59 4.27 16.39
CA TYR A 8 -0.87 3.71 15.26
C TYR A 8 -1.79 3.80 14.05
N VAL A 9 -1.29 4.30 12.93
CA VAL A 9 -2.08 4.43 11.70
C VAL A 9 -1.34 3.76 10.55
N LEU A 10 -2.10 3.08 9.71
CA LEU A 10 -1.61 2.47 8.48
C LEU A 10 -2.21 3.20 7.29
N ASN A 11 -1.34 3.57 6.35
CA ASN A 11 -1.71 4.17 5.08
C ASN A 11 -0.90 3.53 3.95
N ILE A 12 -1.38 3.70 2.72
CA ILE A 12 -0.69 3.31 1.49
C ILE A 12 -0.45 4.58 0.69
N PHE A 13 0.78 4.77 0.26
CA PHE A 13 1.16 5.84 -0.65
C PHE A 13 1.56 5.21 -1.98
N VAL A 14 0.96 5.72 -3.05
CA VAL A 14 1.31 5.34 -4.42
C VAL A 14 2.00 6.54 -5.06
N ASN A 15 3.14 6.29 -5.68
CA ASN A 15 3.82 7.25 -6.54
C ASN A 15 3.97 6.63 -7.93
N ASP A 16 3.31 7.22 -8.91
CA ASP A 16 3.46 6.90 -10.33
C ASP A 16 3.91 8.16 -11.06
N ASP A 17 5.13 8.17 -11.61
CA ASP A 17 5.64 9.27 -12.43
C ASP A 17 5.44 10.69 -11.83
N ASN A 18 5.87 10.86 -10.57
CA ASN A 18 5.71 12.12 -9.84
C ASN A 18 4.25 12.52 -9.52
N HIS A 19 3.26 11.67 -9.85
CA HIS A 19 1.90 11.74 -9.35
C HIS A 19 1.78 10.92 -8.07
N TRP A 20 1.44 11.61 -6.98
CA TRP A 20 1.23 11.00 -5.68
C TRP A 20 -0.27 10.77 -5.49
N SER A 21 -0.64 9.59 -5.00
CA SER A 21 -2.04 9.26 -4.71
C SER A 21 -2.14 8.38 -3.46
N GLU A 22 -3.21 8.59 -2.71
CA GLU A 22 -3.54 7.84 -1.51
C GLU A 22 -4.78 7.00 -1.82
N PRO A 23 -4.63 5.70 -2.15
CA PRO A 23 -5.76 4.85 -2.50
C PRO A 23 -6.70 4.55 -1.32
N LEU A 24 -6.26 4.83 -0.09
CA LEU A 24 -7.08 4.64 1.10
C LEU A 24 -7.92 5.91 1.38
N PRO A 25 -9.27 5.79 1.45
CA PRO A 25 -10.13 6.93 1.75
C PRO A 25 -9.99 7.41 3.20
N GLU A 26 -9.55 6.55 4.11
CA GLU A 26 -9.28 6.88 5.51
C GLU A 26 -8.09 6.08 6.05
N TYR A 27 -7.36 6.68 6.99
CA TYR A 27 -6.27 6.04 7.73
C TYR A 27 -6.80 4.88 8.57
N ILE A 28 -6.17 3.71 8.44
CA ILE A 28 -6.55 2.54 9.24
C ILE A 28 -5.94 2.70 10.62
N ARG A 29 -6.78 2.81 11.64
CA ARG A 29 -6.34 2.87 13.03
C ARG A 29 -5.97 1.48 13.52
N LEU A 30 -4.77 1.37 14.06
CA LEU A 30 -4.21 0.16 14.62
C LEU A 30 -4.01 0.32 16.12
N GLU A 31 -4.19 -0.78 16.83
CA GLU A 31 -3.80 -0.89 18.23
C GLU A 31 -2.29 -1.11 18.33
N LYS A 32 -1.72 -0.78 19.49
CA LYS A 32 -0.30 -1.00 19.74
C LYS A 32 0.01 -2.51 19.67
N GLY A 33 0.79 -2.93 18.68
CA GLY A 33 1.12 -4.33 18.50
C GLY A 33 1.94 -4.60 17.26
N GLU A 34 2.19 -5.88 17.00
CA GLU A 34 2.81 -6.34 15.76
C GLU A 34 1.79 -6.31 14.62
N VAL A 35 2.23 -5.87 13.46
CA VAL A 35 1.40 -5.75 12.26
C VAL A 35 2.13 -6.45 11.14
N TRP A 36 1.47 -7.44 10.54
CA TRP A 36 1.98 -8.16 9.40
C TRP A 36 1.45 -7.53 8.13
N LEU A 37 2.35 -7.14 7.25
CA LEU A 37 2.02 -6.58 5.94
C LEU A 37 2.28 -7.65 4.87
N ARG A 38 1.36 -7.77 3.92
CA ARG A 38 1.48 -8.69 2.78
C ARG A 38 1.12 -7.97 1.50
N ALA A 39 1.95 -8.16 0.49
CA ALA A 39 1.71 -7.75 -0.87
C ALA A 39 1.51 -9.01 -1.72
N THR A 40 0.34 -9.14 -2.35
CA THR A 40 0.03 -10.24 -3.26
C THR A 40 0.10 -9.71 -4.69
N VAL A 41 1.08 -10.16 -5.46
CA VAL A 41 1.24 -9.82 -6.87
C VAL A 41 0.67 -10.93 -7.73
N GLN A 42 -0.31 -10.61 -8.57
CA GLN A 42 -0.93 -11.49 -9.55
C GLN A 42 -0.81 -10.84 -10.93
N ARG A 43 0.28 -11.15 -11.65
CA ARG A 43 0.64 -10.50 -12.93
C ARG A 43 0.73 -8.98 -12.76
N GLU A 44 -0.17 -8.23 -13.42
CA GLU A 44 -0.30 -6.78 -13.36
C GLU A 44 -1.03 -6.28 -12.10
N LYS A 45 -1.62 -7.17 -11.29
CA LYS A 45 -2.42 -6.79 -10.11
C LYS A 45 -1.61 -6.90 -8.83
N LEU A 46 -1.59 -5.85 -8.03
CA LEU A 46 -0.96 -5.77 -6.71
C LEU A 46 -2.05 -5.50 -5.67
N ASN A 47 -2.29 -6.45 -4.77
CA ASN A 47 -3.21 -6.29 -3.65
C ASN A 47 -2.41 -6.22 -2.35
N PHE A 48 -2.63 -5.18 -1.55
CA PHE A 48 -2.06 -5.11 -0.21
C PHE A 48 -3.04 -5.68 0.81
N SER A 49 -2.51 -6.37 1.81
CA SER A 49 -3.28 -6.85 2.95
C SER A 49 -2.47 -6.66 4.21
N TYR A 50 -3.15 -6.45 5.33
CA TYR A 50 -2.52 -6.40 6.64
C TYR A 50 -3.20 -7.38 7.61
N SER A 51 -2.48 -7.75 8.66
CA SER A 51 -2.99 -8.53 9.77
C SER A 51 -2.46 -7.97 11.07
N ILE A 52 -3.26 -8.04 12.14
CA ILE A 52 -2.88 -7.68 13.52
C ILE A 52 -2.65 -8.89 14.41
N ASP A 53 -2.90 -10.10 13.89
CA ASP A 53 -2.78 -11.37 14.63
C ASP A 53 -1.94 -12.41 13.85
N GLY A 54 -1.54 -12.08 12.61
CA GLY A 54 -0.84 -12.99 11.70
C GLY A 54 -1.75 -14.04 11.04
N ASN A 55 -2.93 -14.32 11.61
CA ASN A 55 -3.88 -15.30 11.07
C ASN A 55 -4.97 -14.65 10.21
N THR A 56 -5.53 -13.51 10.64
CA THR A 56 -6.64 -12.84 9.94
C THR A 56 -6.14 -11.72 9.05
N TRP A 57 -6.31 -11.86 7.74
CA TRP A 57 -5.84 -10.89 6.75
C TRP A 57 -6.98 -10.01 6.25
N GLN A 58 -6.77 -8.69 6.27
CA GLN A 58 -7.68 -7.70 5.72
C GLN A 58 -7.02 -7.01 4.51
N GLU A 59 -7.71 -7.02 3.37
CA GLU A 59 -7.24 -6.36 2.16
C GLU A 59 -7.44 -4.83 2.25
N ILE A 60 -6.44 -4.08 1.79
CA ILE A 60 -6.37 -2.61 1.89
C ILE A 60 -5.85 -1.99 0.60
N GLY A 61 -6.33 -0.79 0.27
CA GLY A 61 -5.90 -0.04 -0.91
C GLY A 61 -6.42 -0.59 -2.25
N GLY A 62 -7.26 -1.62 -2.23
CA GLY A 62 -7.83 -2.24 -3.42
C GLY A 62 -6.78 -2.96 -4.28
N THR A 63 -7.15 -3.22 -5.54
CA THR A 63 -6.23 -3.76 -6.54
C THR A 63 -5.48 -2.61 -7.21
N LEU A 64 -4.19 -2.53 -6.96
CA LEU A 64 -3.27 -1.59 -7.61
C LEU A 64 -2.64 -2.23 -8.84
N ASP A 65 -2.16 -1.40 -9.77
CA ASP A 65 -1.44 -1.87 -10.95
C ASP A 65 0.05 -2.04 -10.62
N ALA A 66 0.52 -3.29 -10.56
CA ALA A 66 1.91 -3.67 -10.30
C ALA A 66 2.83 -3.40 -11.50
N SER A 67 2.25 -3.24 -12.70
CA SER A 67 2.98 -3.01 -13.95
C SER A 67 3.84 -1.75 -13.91
N ILE A 68 3.44 -0.74 -13.12
CA ILE A 68 4.17 0.53 -12.95
C ILE A 68 5.55 0.38 -12.29
N ILE A 69 5.76 -0.71 -11.53
CA ILE A 69 7.01 -0.98 -10.78
C ILE A 69 7.95 -1.88 -11.60
N SER A 70 7.50 -2.41 -12.73
CA SER A 70 8.29 -3.31 -13.56
C SER A 70 9.30 -2.52 -14.40
N ASP A 71 10.52 -3.05 -14.54
CA ASP A 71 11.63 -2.46 -15.32
C ASP A 71 11.22 -2.11 -16.77
N ASP A 72 10.24 -2.85 -17.32
CA ASP A 72 9.62 -2.61 -18.64
C ASP A 72 8.88 -1.26 -18.74
N TYR A 73 8.21 -0.81 -17.66
CA TYR A 73 7.50 0.47 -17.64
C TYR A 73 8.46 1.66 -17.65
N VAL A 74 9.60 1.52 -16.99
CA VAL A 74 10.69 2.51 -17.02
C VAL A 74 11.33 2.53 -18.41
N CYS A 75 11.63 1.36 -18.99
CA CYS A 75 12.29 1.25 -20.29
C CYS A 75 11.45 1.83 -21.44
N ASN A 76 10.15 1.52 -21.52
CA ASN A 76 9.27 2.02 -22.59
C ASN A 76 9.09 3.54 -22.56
N LYS A 77 9.21 4.16 -21.38
CA LYS A 77 9.06 5.61 -21.22
C LYS A 77 10.30 6.39 -21.69
N PHE A 78 11.46 5.75 -21.76
CA PHE A 78 12.69 6.34 -22.28
C PHE A 78 12.92 6.11 -23.78
N GLU A 79 12.13 5.24 -24.45
CA GLU A 79 12.26 5.00 -25.90
C GLU A 79 11.57 6.06 -26.78
N TYR A 80 10.83 7.01 -26.19
CA TYR A 80 10.34 8.21 -26.88
C TYR A 80 10.96 9.48 -26.29
N LYS A 81 12.26 9.68 -26.51
CA LYS A 81 12.91 10.99 -26.38
C LYS A 81 13.88 11.26 -27.53
#